data_AF-A0A2A4QXZ4-F1
#
_entry.id   AF-A0A2A4QXZ4-F1
#
_cell.length_a   1.000
_cell.length_b   1.000
_cell.length_c   1.000
_cell.angle_alpha   90.00
_cell.angle_beta   90.00
_cell.angle_gamma   90.00
#
_symmetry.space_group_name_H-M   'P 1'
#
loop_
_entity.id
_entity.type
_entity.pdbx_description
1 polymer ?
#
loop_
_entity_poly.entity_id
_entity_poly.type
_entity_poly.pdbx_seq_one_letter_code
_entity_poly.pdbx_strand_id
1 'polypeptide(L)'
;MKKQKIKLKSYISDDVLFEGYYASVKLCVEEAVAQGVPLDGIDLSHANLANANLDDAQMTAARFCGANLNGANLSEAVFDYANFSHADLSYCCFVAASLHSVNFSCASFASTDVTDSVMSRCQFSCPSVFGTLFHRTALFKNNVYYCDKGMSHKMESAPVSVVGLPQDIVYLDDAVKIGPEFILKKDIADAGLSHLKFLYGDIIARFLMVGTHSRVVEKV
;
A
#
# COMPACT_ATOMS: atom_id res chain seq x y z
N MET A 1 -26.64 20.16 1.98
CA MET A 1 -25.71 20.75 0.97
C MET A 1 -26.45 20.90 -0.35
N LYS A 2 -26.17 21.94 -1.13
CA LYS A 2 -26.81 22.19 -2.43
C LYS A 2 -26.25 21.21 -3.48
N LYS A 3 -27.11 20.56 -4.25
CA LYS A 3 -26.69 19.69 -5.37
C LYS A 3 -26.17 20.52 -6.53
N GLN A 4 -25.14 20.04 -7.21
CA GLN A 4 -24.58 20.61 -8.44
C GLN A 4 -24.42 19.52 -9.49
N LYS A 5 -24.34 19.92 -10.77
CA LYS A 5 -24.06 18.96 -11.84
C LYS A 5 -22.61 18.48 -11.70
N ILE A 6 -22.42 17.18 -11.53
CA ILE A 6 -21.11 16.52 -11.49
C ILE A 6 -21.04 15.59 -12.70
N LYS A 7 -19.87 15.57 -13.34
CA LYS A 7 -19.54 14.66 -14.44
C LYS A 7 -18.26 13.92 -14.08
N LEU A 8 -18.34 12.60 -14.07
CA LEU A 8 -17.18 11.72 -13.98
C LEU A 8 -16.71 11.44 -15.40
N LYS A 9 -15.44 11.72 -15.69
CA LYS A 9 -14.86 11.57 -17.01
C LYS A 9 -13.67 10.63 -16.98
N SER A 10 -13.49 9.88 -18.06
CA SER A 10 -12.24 9.17 -18.31
C SER A 10 -11.19 10.15 -18.82
N TYR A 11 -10.03 10.21 -18.21
CA TYR A 11 -8.90 10.97 -18.77
C TYR A 11 -8.26 10.26 -19.96
N ILE A 12 -8.62 9.00 -20.22
CA ILE A 12 -8.08 8.19 -21.30
C ILE A 12 -8.84 8.45 -22.60
N SER A 13 -10.18 8.43 -22.56
CA SER A 13 -11.03 8.63 -23.74
C SER A 13 -11.71 10.01 -23.83
N ASP A 14 -11.69 10.80 -22.75
CA ASP A 14 -12.48 12.04 -22.56
C ASP A 14 -14.01 11.83 -22.52
N ASP A 15 -14.46 10.57 -22.46
CA ASP A 15 -15.88 10.24 -22.33
C ASP A 15 -16.42 10.59 -20.94
N VAL A 16 -17.69 11.00 -20.89
CA VAL A 16 -18.45 11.10 -19.64
C VAL A 16 -18.92 9.70 -19.26
N LEU A 17 -18.32 9.14 -18.22
CA LEU A 17 -18.61 7.81 -17.68
C LEU A 17 -19.95 7.82 -16.91
N PHE A 18 -20.18 8.90 -16.16
CA PHE A 18 -21.37 9.07 -15.34
C PHE A 18 -21.62 10.55 -15.06
N GLU A 19 -22.88 11.00 -15.04
CA GLU A 19 -23.20 12.37 -14.66
C GLU A 19 -24.56 12.50 -13.96
N GLY A 20 -24.71 13.52 -13.13
CA GLY A 20 -25.97 13.83 -12.46
C GLY A 20 -25.86 14.99 -11.48
N TYR A 21 -26.89 15.18 -10.65
CA TYR A 21 -26.93 16.25 -9.65
C TYR A 21 -26.69 15.69 -8.25
N TYR A 22 -25.48 15.93 -7.72
CA TYR A 22 -25.01 15.40 -6.44
C TYR A 22 -24.48 16.51 -5.54
N ALA A 23 -24.45 16.25 -4.24
CA ALA A 23 -23.90 17.20 -3.26
C ALA A 23 -22.37 17.13 -3.17
N SER A 24 -21.74 16.05 -3.64
CA SER A 24 -20.29 15.84 -3.63
C SER A 24 -19.87 14.85 -4.71
N VAL A 25 -18.58 14.86 -5.07
CA VAL A 25 -17.98 13.85 -5.96
C VAL A 25 -18.12 12.46 -5.36
N LYS A 26 -17.88 12.30 -4.04
CA LYS A 26 -18.09 11.06 -3.30
C LYS A 26 -19.45 10.41 -3.63
N LEU A 27 -20.55 11.14 -3.42
CA LEU A 27 -21.90 10.61 -3.67
C LEU A 27 -22.14 10.26 -5.15
N CYS A 28 -21.52 11.00 -6.06
CA CYS A 28 -21.62 10.72 -7.50
C CYS A 28 -20.89 9.41 -7.87
N VAL A 29 -19.70 9.20 -7.31
CA VAL A 29 -18.89 7.99 -7.53
C VAL A 29 -19.54 6.78 -6.87
N GLU A 30 -20.01 6.89 -5.63
CA GLU A 30 -20.72 5.80 -4.92
C GLU A 30 -21.97 5.35 -5.70
N GLU A 31 -22.74 6.30 -6.23
CA GLU A 31 -23.91 5.97 -7.05
C GLU A 31 -23.52 5.27 -8.37
N ALA A 32 -22.45 5.73 -9.03
CA ALA A 32 -21.95 5.08 -10.23
C ALA A 32 -21.51 3.64 -9.96
N VAL A 33 -20.78 3.41 -8.86
CA VAL A 33 -20.36 2.07 -8.43
C VAL A 33 -21.57 1.20 -8.08
N ALA A 34 -22.55 1.73 -7.34
CA ALA A 34 -23.76 1.00 -6.99
C ALA A 34 -24.60 0.59 -8.22
N GLN A 35 -24.48 1.32 -9.33
CA GLN A 35 -25.12 0.99 -10.61
C GLN A 35 -24.27 0.06 -11.50
N GLY A 36 -23.08 -0.37 -11.03
CA GLY A 36 -22.17 -1.22 -11.80
C GLY A 36 -21.56 -0.52 -13.01
N VAL A 37 -21.47 0.82 -12.98
CA VAL A 37 -20.89 1.61 -14.07
C VAL A 37 -19.37 1.44 -14.06
N PRO A 38 -18.73 0.98 -15.16
CA PRO A 38 -17.28 0.98 -15.25
C PRO A 38 -16.72 2.41 -15.22
N LEU A 39 -15.75 2.64 -14.34
CA LEU A 39 -15.11 3.94 -14.13
C LEU A 39 -13.64 3.93 -14.56
N ASP A 40 -13.33 3.16 -15.61
CA ASP A 40 -11.96 2.99 -16.10
C ASP A 40 -11.36 4.34 -16.56
N GLY A 41 -10.13 4.60 -16.09
CA GLY A 41 -9.43 5.85 -16.38
C GLY A 41 -10.08 7.08 -15.76
N ILE A 42 -10.92 6.95 -14.73
CA ILE A 42 -11.47 8.12 -14.04
C ILE A 42 -10.35 8.91 -13.33
N ASP A 43 -10.47 10.24 -13.36
CA ASP A 43 -9.62 11.12 -12.55
C ASP A 43 -10.35 11.59 -11.28
N LEU A 44 -9.93 11.05 -10.13
CA LEU A 44 -10.37 11.37 -8.79
C LEU A 44 -9.22 11.96 -7.95
N SER A 45 -8.20 12.53 -8.60
CA SER A 45 -7.08 13.16 -7.91
C SER A 45 -7.58 14.27 -6.99
N HIS A 46 -7.06 14.30 -5.76
CA HIS A 46 -7.44 15.24 -4.70
C HIS A 46 -8.91 15.19 -4.25
N ALA A 47 -9.68 14.18 -4.69
CA ALA A 47 -11.06 14.03 -4.24
C ALA A 47 -11.11 13.68 -2.74
N ASN A 48 -12.13 14.20 -2.06
CA ASN A 48 -12.47 13.72 -0.72
C ASN A 48 -13.48 12.58 -0.85
N LEU A 49 -12.98 11.36 -0.63
CA LEU A 49 -13.68 10.08 -0.68
C LEU A 49 -13.60 9.37 0.69
N ALA A 50 -13.41 10.11 1.78
CA ALA A 50 -13.33 9.53 3.11
C ALA A 50 -14.62 8.74 3.42
N ASN A 51 -14.46 7.50 3.91
CA ASN A 51 -15.51 6.54 4.17
C ASN A 51 -16.40 6.26 2.95
N ALA A 52 -15.87 6.34 1.72
CA ALA A 52 -16.62 6.00 0.53
C ALA A 52 -16.86 4.49 0.44
N ASN A 53 -18.03 4.10 -0.05
CA ASN A 53 -18.30 2.72 -0.41
C ASN A 53 -18.02 2.50 -1.90
N LEU A 54 -16.91 1.84 -2.20
CA LEU A 54 -16.39 1.55 -3.52
C LEU A 54 -16.13 0.04 -3.67
N ASP A 55 -16.95 -0.79 -3.01
CA ASP A 55 -16.88 -2.24 -3.16
C ASP A 55 -17.22 -2.65 -4.60
N ASP A 56 -16.53 -3.68 -5.10
CA ASP A 56 -16.65 -4.23 -6.46
C ASP A 56 -16.44 -3.19 -7.59
N ALA A 57 -15.84 -2.04 -7.27
CA ALA A 57 -15.65 -0.96 -8.22
C ALA A 57 -14.69 -1.36 -9.36
N GLN A 58 -15.10 -1.11 -10.60
CA GLN A 58 -14.28 -1.32 -11.79
C GLN A 58 -13.59 -0.01 -12.17
N MET A 59 -12.31 0.15 -11.78
CA MET A 59 -11.58 1.42 -11.83
C MET A 59 -10.16 1.21 -12.36
N THR A 60 -10.02 0.44 -13.45
CA THR A 60 -8.73 0.18 -14.11
C THR A 60 -8.11 1.50 -14.54
N ALA A 61 -6.83 1.69 -14.27
CA ALA A 61 -6.08 2.91 -14.56
C ALA A 61 -6.69 4.19 -13.95
N ALA A 62 -7.46 4.11 -12.85
CA ALA A 62 -7.98 5.29 -12.18
C ALA A 62 -6.86 6.12 -11.51
N ARG A 63 -7.05 7.44 -11.42
CA ARG A 63 -6.16 8.34 -10.69
C ARG A 63 -6.79 8.78 -9.37
N PHE A 64 -6.11 8.48 -8.28
CA PHE A 64 -6.43 8.89 -6.91
C PHE A 64 -5.28 9.71 -6.30
N CYS A 65 -4.48 10.40 -7.13
CA CYS A 65 -3.30 11.12 -6.65
C CYS A 65 -3.71 12.16 -5.60
N GLY A 66 -3.15 12.06 -4.38
CA GLY A 66 -3.48 12.96 -3.28
C GLY A 66 -4.93 12.91 -2.80
N ALA A 67 -5.71 11.88 -3.16
CA ALA A 67 -7.09 11.74 -2.71
C ALA A 67 -7.15 11.36 -1.22
N ASN A 68 -8.19 11.81 -0.53
CA ASN A 68 -8.49 11.33 0.82
C ASN A 68 -9.47 10.16 0.70
N LEU A 69 -9.00 8.95 0.98
CA LEU A 69 -9.80 7.71 1.00
C LEU A 69 -9.92 7.14 2.41
N ASN A 70 -9.58 7.91 3.45
CA ASN A 70 -9.56 7.44 4.83
C ASN A 70 -10.85 6.68 5.20
N GLY A 71 -10.71 5.42 5.62
CA GLY A 71 -11.85 4.57 5.99
C GLY A 71 -12.71 4.06 4.83
N ALA A 72 -12.30 4.22 3.57
CA ALA A 72 -13.08 3.75 2.42
C ALA A 72 -13.11 2.22 2.32
N ASN A 73 -14.26 1.70 1.89
CA ASN A 73 -14.40 0.30 1.50
C ASN A 73 -14.07 0.18 0.01
N LEU A 74 -13.03 -0.58 -0.31
CA LEU A 74 -12.45 -0.81 -1.65
C LEU A 74 -12.35 -2.33 -1.90
N SER A 75 -13.15 -3.13 -1.20
CA SER A 75 -13.13 -4.59 -1.27
C SER A 75 -13.62 -5.09 -2.63
N GLU A 76 -13.04 -6.19 -3.10
CA GLU A 76 -13.37 -6.86 -4.37
C GLU A 76 -13.19 -5.98 -5.64
N ALA A 77 -12.73 -4.75 -5.49
CA ALA A 77 -12.57 -3.81 -6.58
C ALA A 77 -11.35 -4.12 -7.47
N VAL A 78 -11.40 -3.63 -8.71
CA VAL A 78 -10.34 -3.74 -9.70
C VAL A 78 -9.66 -2.39 -9.88
N PHE A 79 -8.43 -2.27 -9.39
CA PHE A 79 -7.60 -1.06 -9.50
C PHE A 79 -6.32 -1.28 -10.28
N ASP A 80 -6.31 -2.25 -11.19
CA ASP A 80 -5.13 -2.52 -12.02
C ASP A 80 -4.66 -1.24 -12.72
N TYR A 81 -3.36 -0.96 -12.67
CA TYR A 81 -2.70 0.24 -13.19
C TYR A 81 -3.11 1.57 -12.55
N ALA A 82 -3.85 1.56 -11.43
CA ALA A 82 -4.26 2.76 -10.74
C ALA A 82 -3.08 3.52 -10.11
N ASN A 83 -3.27 4.82 -9.91
CA ASN A 83 -2.33 5.68 -9.21
C ASN A 83 -2.93 6.23 -7.92
N PHE A 84 -2.49 5.70 -6.77
CA PHE A 84 -2.82 6.17 -5.43
C PHE A 84 -1.68 6.99 -4.81
N SER A 85 -0.75 7.53 -5.61
CA SER A 85 0.38 8.27 -5.07
C SER A 85 -0.10 9.43 -4.18
N HIS A 86 0.51 9.60 -3.01
CA HIS A 86 0.13 10.63 -2.01
C HIS A 86 -1.30 10.51 -1.45
N ALA A 87 -2.05 9.44 -1.74
CA ALA A 87 -3.39 9.25 -1.19
C ALA A 87 -3.34 8.90 0.29
N ASP A 88 -4.37 9.31 1.04
CA ASP A 88 -4.61 8.78 2.38
C ASP A 88 -5.45 7.51 2.29
N LEU A 89 -4.81 6.35 2.47
CA LEU A 89 -5.44 5.02 2.48
C LEU A 89 -5.60 4.47 3.89
N SER A 90 -5.40 5.29 4.92
CA SER A 90 -5.52 4.85 6.31
C SER A 90 -6.92 4.28 6.57
N TYR A 91 -7.00 3.14 7.27
CA TYR A 91 -8.22 2.43 7.61
C TYR A 91 -9.06 1.95 6.40
N CYS A 92 -8.47 1.91 5.19
CA CYS A 92 -9.15 1.36 4.02
C CYS A 92 -9.24 -0.16 4.07
N CYS A 93 -10.23 -0.70 3.37
CA CYS A 93 -10.41 -2.14 3.14
C CYS A 93 -10.22 -2.47 1.65
N PHE A 94 -9.13 -3.12 1.27
CA PHE A 94 -8.85 -3.65 -0.07
C PHE A 94 -9.00 -5.18 -0.11
N VAL A 95 -9.86 -5.75 0.74
CA VAL A 95 -10.01 -7.21 0.83
C VAL A 95 -10.41 -7.77 -0.53
N ALA A 96 -9.71 -8.81 -0.99
CA ALA A 96 -9.92 -9.46 -2.29
C ALA A 96 -9.82 -8.54 -3.52
N ALA A 97 -9.26 -7.34 -3.40
CA ALA A 97 -9.10 -6.42 -4.52
C ALA A 97 -7.99 -6.88 -5.50
N SER A 98 -8.12 -6.50 -6.78
CA SER A 98 -7.04 -6.63 -7.77
C SER A 98 -6.19 -5.38 -7.81
N LEU A 99 -4.90 -5.54 -7.53
CA LEU A 99 -3.90 -4.48 -7.40
C LEU A 99 -2.68 -4.82 -8.28
N HIS A 100 -2.87 -4.94 -9.60
CA HIS A 100 -1.76 -5.14 -10.54
C HIS A 100 -1.14 -3.82 -10.99
N SER A 101 0.19 -3.68 -10.88
CA SER A 101 0.94 -2.50 -11.36
C SER A 101 0.46 -1.16 -10.77
N VAL A 102 0.07 -1.17 -9.49
CA VAL A 102 -0.45 0.01 -8.80
C VAL A 102 0.67 0.86 -8.21
N ASN A 103 0.56 2.18 -8.38
CA ASN A 103 1.48 3.13 -7.74
C ASN A 103 0.91 3.60 -6.39
N PHE A 104 1.56 3.21 -5.30
CA PHE A 104 1.27 3.65 -3.94
C PHE A 104 2.38 4.54 -3.35
N SER A 105 3.22 5.14 -4.19
CA SER A 105 4.31 6.01 -3.74
C SER A 105 3.76 7.14 -2.87
N CYS A 106 4.36 7.35 -1.70
CA CYS A 106 3.96 8.38 -0.74
C CYS A 106 2.53 8.24 -0.17
N ALA A 107 1.82 7.13 -0.40
CA ALA A 107 0.51 6.89 0.21
C ALA A 107 0.63 6.46 1.69
N SER A 108 -0.38 6.77 2.51
CA SER A 108 -0.45 6.32 3.92
C SER A 108 -1.34 5.09 4.09
N PHE A 109 -0.86 4.09 4.84
CA PHE A 109 -1.52 2.77 4.98
C PHE A 109 -1.91 2.40 6.42
N ALA A 110 -2.11 3.37 7.31
CA ALA A 110 -2.31 3.06 8.72
C ALA A 110 -3.55 2.17 8.93
N SER A 111 -3.36 0.95 9.41
CA SER A 111 -4.43 -0.05 9.60
C SER A 111 -5.22 -0.39 8.31
N THR A 112 -4.60 -0.27 7.14
CA THR A 112 -5.20 -0.72 5.88
C THR A 112 -5.23 -2.25 5.82
N ASP A 113 -6.37 -2.80 5.40
CA ASP A 113 -6.53 -4.24 5.19
C ASP A 113 -6.38 -4.58 3.71
N VAL A 114 -5.48 -5.51 3.37
CA VAL A 114 -5.29 -6.02 2.01
C VAL A 114 -5.45 -7.54 1.95
N THR A 115 -6.20 -8.10 2.90
CA THR A 115 -6.41 -9.54 3.04
C THR A 115 -6.99 -10.16 1.77
N ASP A 116 -6.49 -11.33 1.36
CA ASP A 116 -6.94 -12.05 0.16
C ASP A 116 -6.81 -11.28 -1.17
N SER A 117 -6.22 -10.07 -1.18
CA SER A 117 -5.99 -9.28 -2.40
C SER A 117 -4.90 -9.88 -3.31
N VAL A 118 -4.91 -9.47 -4.58
CA VAL A 118 -3.90 -9.83 -5.57
C VAL A 118 -3.02 -8.61 -5.80
N MET A 119 -1.81 -8.62 -5.24
CA MET A 119 -0.85 -7.52 -5.33
C MET A 119 0.37 -7.93 -6.15
N SER A 120 0.54 -7.31 -7.31
CA SER A 120 1.76 -7.58 -8.09
C SER A 120 2.24 -6.36 -8.84
N ARG A 121 3.57 -6.18 -8.91
CA ARG A 121 4.21 -5.01 -9.55
C ARG A 121 3.81 -3.67 -8.91
N CYS A 122 3.39 -3.69 -7.64
CA CYS A 122 3.08 -2.48 -6.90
C CYS A 122 4.35 -1.76 -6.45
N GLN A 123 4.25 -0.43 -6.35
CA GLN A 123 5.33 0.44 -5.90
C GLN A 123 4.94 1.13 -4.60
N PHE A 124 5.80 1.06 -3.60
CA PHE A 124 5.63 1.71 -2.30
C PHE A 124 6.84 2.59 -2.00
N SER A 125 6.66 3.65 -1.21
CA SER A 125 7.79 4.43 -0.69
C SER A 125 7.59 4.97 0.73
N CYS A 126 6.38 4.87 1.26
CA CYS A 126 6.07 5.32 2.60
C CYS A 126 6.26 4.17 3.60
N PRO A 127 6.99 4.36 4.72
CA PRO A 127 7.15 3.34 5.75
C PRO A 127 5.84 2.85 6.38
N SER A 128 4.75 3.62 6.25
CA SER A 128 3.43 3.24 6.77
C SER A 128 2.91 1.92 6.20
N VAL A 129 3.37 1.52 5.00
CA VAL A 129 3.03 0.22 4.38
C VAL A 129 3.42 -0.97 5.26
N PHE A 130 4.41 -0.83 6.16
CA PHE A 130 4.84 -1.90 7.05
C PHE A 130 3.86 -2.16 8.21
N GLY A 131 2.85 -1.30 8.38
CA GLY A 131 1.73 -1.48 9.30
C GLY A 131 0.46 -2.05 8.64
N THR A 132 0.49 -2.36 7.35
CA THR A 132 -0.64 -2.92 6.60
C THR A 132 -0.88 -4.39 6.98
N LEU A 133 -2.16 -4.80 6.97
CA LEU A 133 -2.55 -6.18 7.24
C LEU A 133 -2.46 -7.03 5.96
N PHE A 134 -1.33 -7.71 5.76
CA PHE A 134 -1.08 -8.61 4.62
C PHE A 134 -1.56 -10.07 4.84
N HIS A 135 -2.61 -10.29 5.62
CA HIS A 135 -3.04 -11.66 5.93
C HIS A 135 -3.58 -12.35 4.69
N ARG A 136 -3.11 -13.58 4.40
CA ARG A 136 -3.60 -14.40 3.27
C ARG A 136 -3.61 -13.68 1.91
N THR A 137 -2.73 -12.70 1.65
CA THR A 137 -2.67 -12.05 0.34
C THR A 137 -2.48 -13.11 -0.75
N ALA A 138 -3.47 -13.28 -1.62
CA ALA A 138 -3.58 -14.43 -2.53
C ALA A 138 -2.41 -14.48 -3.52
N LEU A 139 -1.89 -13.31 -3.88
CA LEU A 139 -0.67 -13.14 -4.65
C LEU A 139 0.07 -11.90 -4.16
N PHE A 140 1.34 -12.04 -3.82
CA PHE A 140 2.22 -10.92 -3.50
C PHE A 140 3.54 -11.17 -4.21
N LYS A 141 3.82 -10.47 -5.32
CA LYS A 141 5.05 -10.69 -6.10
C LYS A 141 5.48 -9.49 -6.92
N ASN A 142 6.76 -9.38 -7.20
CA ASN A 142 7.38 -8.31 -7.98
C ASN A 142 7.05 -6.91 -7.44
N ASN A 143 6.71 -6.78 -6.16
CA ASN A 143 6.47 -5.48 -5.55
C ASN A 143 7.80 -4.87 -5.13
N VAL A 144 7.85 -3.54 -5.06
CA VAL A 144 9.07 -2.80 -4.78
C VAL A 144 8.81 -1.71 -3.75
N TYR A 145 9.70 -1.61 -2.78
CA TYR A 145 9.77 -0.49 -1.84
C TYR A 145 10.92 0.44 -2.24
N TYR A 146 10.65 1.73 -2.45
CA TYR A 146 11.64 2.77 -2.69
C TYR A 146 11.90 3.56 -1.41
N CYS A 147 13.17 3.83 -1.09
CA CYS A 147 13.54 4.67 0.05
C CYS A 147 14.09 6.03 -0.41
N ASP A 148 14.17 6.98 0.53
CA ASP A 148 14.50 8.40 0.27
C ASP A 148 15.86 8.65 -0.41
N LYS A 149 16.74 7.65 -0.43
CA LYS A 149 18.07 7.70 -1.08
C LYS A 149 18.05 7.16 -2.53
N GLY A 150 16.88 6.94 -3.11
CA GLY A 150 16.73 6.37 -4.47
C GLY A 150 17.09 4.89 -4.57
N MET A 151 17.39 4.24 -3.44
CA MET A 151 17.53 2.79 -3.40
C MET A 151 16.15 2.13 -3.39
N SER A 152 16.11 0.90 -3.87
CA SER A 152 14.90 0.09 -3.85
C SER A 152 15.18 -1.27 -3.25
N HIS A 153 14.16 -1.82 -2.62
CA HIS A 153 14.17 -3.11 -1.96
C HIS A 153 13.04 -3.96 -2.49
N LYS A 154 13.34 -5.23 -2.73
CA LYS A 154 12.35 -6.17 -3.20
C LYS A 154 11.33 -6.48 -2.11
N MET A 155 10.06 -6.50 -2.51
CA MET A 155 8.91 -6.98 -1.76
C MET A 155 8.26 -8.11 -2.58
N GLU A 156 9.01 -9.19 -2.79
CA GLU A 156 8.51 -10.44 -3.35
C GLU A 156 7.66 -11.22 -2.35
N SER A 157 7.82 -10.95 -1.05
CA SER A 157 6.96 -11.47 0.01
C SER A 157 6.47 -10.34 0.92
N ALA A 158 5.34 -10.56 1.59
CA ALA A 158 4.80 -9.59 2.52
C ALA A 158 5.84 -9.27 3.63
N PRO A 159 6.04 -7.99 3.97
CA PRO A 159 7.04 -7.60 4.96
C PRO A 159 6.70 -8.17 6.34
N VAL A 160 7.73 -8.58 7.08
CA VAL A 160 7.55 -9.04 8.46
C VAL A 160 8.02 -7.95 9.42
N SER A 161 7.07 -7.35 10.13
CA SER A 161 7.33 -6.30 11.11
C SER A 161 7.43 -6.89 12.53
N VAL A 162 8.52 -6.60 13.23
CA VAL A 162 8.68 -6.91 14.66
C VAL A 162 8.38 -5.64 15.45
N VAL A 163 7.24 -5.67 16.14
CA VAL A 163 6.73 -4.55 16.93
C VAL A 163 7.04 -4.71 18.43
N GLY A 164 6.93 -3.61 19.18
CA GLY A 164 7.17 -3.60 20.63
C GLY A 164 8.64 -3.50 21.04
N LEU A 165 9.51 -3.08 20.12
CA LEU A 165 10.90 -2.70 20.37
C LEU A 165 11.03 -1.17 20.34
N PRO A 166 12.11 -0.58 20.90
CA PRO A 166 12.35 0.86 20.82
C PRO A 166 12.49 1.39 19.39
N GLN A 167 12.88 0.53 18.45
CA GLN A 167 12.90 0.80 17.02
C GLN A 167 12.20 -0.32 16.27
N ASP A 168 11.36 0.03 15.30
CA ASP A 168 10.72 -0.95 14.44
C ASP A 168 11.77 -1.68 13.61
N ILE A 169 11.68 -3.01 13.60
CA ILE A 169 12.47 -3.87 12.74
C ILE A 169 11.54 -4.44 11.67
N VAL A 170 11.88 -4.25 10.40
CA VAL A 170 11.11 -4.78 9.28
C VAL A 170 12.00 -5.64 8.39
N TYR A 171 11.59 -6.87 8.14
CA TYR A 171 12.24 -7.75 7.18
C TYR A 171 11.60 -7.60 5.81
N LEU A 172 12.42 -7.24 4.84
CA LEU A 172 12.12 -7.33 3.41
C LEU A 172 12.86 -8.53 2.82
N ASP A 173 12.68 -8.81 1.53
CA ASP A 173 13.33 -9.96 0.89
C ASP A 173 14.85 -9.82 0.88
N ASP A 174 15.37 -8.64 0.53
CA ASP A 174 16.81 -8.37 0.36
C ASP A 174 17.43 -7.51 1.47
N ALA A 175 16.63 -6.95 2.37
CA ALA A 175 17.08 -6.03 3.41
C ALA A 175 16.35 -6.20 4.75
N VAL A 176 16.95 -5.63 5.78
CA VAL A 176 16.34 -5.42 7.11
C VAL A 176 16.34 -3.92 7.38
N LYS A 177 15.16 -3.36 7.65
CA LYS A 177 15.02 -1.99 8.16
C LYS A 177 15.11 -2.01 9.68
N ILE A 178 15.91 -1.12 10.26
CA ILE A 178 15.98 -0.89 11.70
C ILE A 178 15.90 0.62 11.94
N GLY A 179 14.83 1.09 12.59
CA GLY A 179 14.58 2.53 12.67
C GLY A 179 14.49 3.14 11.27
N PRO A 180 15.18 4.24 10.94
CA PRO A 180 15.13 4.85 9.61
C PRO A 180 16.04 4.18 8.56
N GLU A 181 16.98 3.32 8.98
CA GLU A 181 18.01 2.79 8.09
C GLU A 181 17.65 1.41 7.52
N PHE A 182 18.13 1.15 6.30
CA PHE A 182 18.03 -0.15 5.63
C PHE A 182 19.42 -0.78 5.49
N ILE A 183 19.53 -2.04 5.88
CA ILE A 183 20.77 -2.82 5.81
C ILE A 183 20.52 -4.01 4.89
N LEU A 184 21.37 -4.23 3.88
CA LEU A 184 21.23 -5.37 2.99
C LEU A 184 21.55 -6.67 3.73
N LYS A 185 20.75 -7.72 3.50
CA LYS A 185 20.95 -9.01 4.18
C LYS A 185 22.31 -9.64 3.91
N LYS A 186 22.87 -9.43 2.71
CA LYS A 186 24.22 -9.89 2.37
C LYS A 186 25.28 -9.28 3.31
N ASP A 187 25.13 -7.99 3.64
CA ASP A 187 26.09 -7.27 4.48
C ASP A 187 25.98 -7.73 5.96
N ILE A 188 24.77 -8.16 6.39
CA ILE A 188 24.55 -8.77 7.71
C ILE A 188 25.25 -10.15 7.78
N ALA A 189 25.14 -10.96 6.72
CA ALA A 189 25.74 -12.28 6.66
C ALA A 189 27.28 -12.21 6.71
N ASP A 190 27.87 -11.25 5.99
CA ASP A 190 29.32 -11.08 5.88
C ASP A 190 29.96 -10.59 7.18
N ALA A 191 29.22 -9.84 8.00
CA ALA A 191 29.78 -9.19 9.18
C ALA A 191 29.65 -9.97 10.49
N GLY A 192 28.91 -11.09 10.49
CA GLY A 192 28.67 -11.93 11.67
C GLY A 192 27.99 -11.20 12.84
N LEU A 193 27.93 -11.85 14.02
CA LEU A 193 27.34 -11.30 15.26
C LEU A 193 27.97 -9.96 15.73
N SER A 194 29.14 -9.60 15.20
CA SER A 194 29.90 -8.39 15.49
C SER A 194 29.23 -7.11 14.99
N HIS A 195 28.58 -7.10 13.83
CA HIS A 195 27.99 -5.86 13.28
C HIS A 195 26.68 -5.46 13.97
N LEU A 196 25.90 -6.44 14.41
CA LEU A 196 24.69 -6.22 15.21
C LEU A 196 25.01 -5.57 16.57
N LYS A 197 26.19 -5.85 17.16
CA LYS A 197 26.71 -5.13 18.34
C LYS A 197 27.13 -3.69 18.01
N PHE A 198 27.70 -3.47 16.83
CA PHE A 198 28.30 -2.18 16.46
C PHE A 198 27.25 -1.08 16.20
N LEU A 199 26.08 -1.44 15.66
CA LEU A 199 25.02 -0.46 15.37
C LEU A 199 24.33 0.12 16.63
N TYR A 200 24.37 -0.58 17.77
CA TYR A 200 23.49 -0.25 18.90
C TYR A 200 24.12 -0.26 20.29
N GLY A 201 25.42 -0.55 20.42
CA GLY A 201 26.13 -0.53 21.71
C GLY A 201 25.82 -1.74 22.61
N ASP A 202 24.56 -2.20 22.64
CA ASP A 202 24.08 -3.43 23.27
C ASP A 202 23.33 -4.33 22.26
N ILE A 203 23.35 -5.65 22.50
CA ILE A 203 22.63 -6.63 21.66
C ILE A 203 21.13 -6.42 21.87
N ILE A 204 20.41 -5.88 20.89
CA ILE A 204 18.93 -5.71 20.99
C ILE A 204 18.20 -7.03 20.66
N ALA A 205 18.78 -7.86 19.80
CA ALA A 205 18.29 -9.20 19.48
C ALA A 205 19.41 -10.06 18.88
N ARG A 206 19.42 -11.37 19.15
CA ARG A 206 20.26 -12.34 18.42
C ARG A 206 19.45 -12.98 17.31
N PHE A 207 20.08 -13.15 16.14
CA PHE A 207 19.51 -13.82 14.99
C PHE A 207 20.31 -15.06 14.64
N LEU A 208 19.61 -16.19 14.44
CA LEU A 208 20.19 -17.41 13.88
C LEU A 208 19.82 -17.44 12.41
N MET A 209 20.83 -17.52 11.56
CA MET A 209 20.63 -17.82 10.15
C MET A 209 20.48 -19.33 10.01
N VAL A 210 19.35 -19.79 9.48
CA VAL A 210 19.12 -21.18 9.08
C VAL A 210 18.77 -21.17 7.59
N GLY A 211 19.77 -21.40 6.75
CA GLY A 211 19.64 -21.24 5.29
C GLY A 211 19.46 -19.77 4.89
N THR A 212 18.46 -19.47 4.03
CA THR A 212 18.10 -18.11 3.58
C THR A 212 17.16 -17.37 4.54
N HIS A 213 16.80 -17.98 5.67
CA HIS A 213 15.87 -17.42 6.63
C HIS A 213 16.59 -17.05 7.94
N SER A 214 16.27 -15.88 8.48
CA SER A 214 16.70 -15.45 9.82
C SER A 214 15.57 -15.68 10.82
N ARG A 215 15.91 -16.18 12.01
CA ARG A 215 14.97 -16.29 13.15
C ARG A 215 15.54 -15.56 14.36
N VAL A 216 14.71 -14.79 15.06
CA VAL A 216 15.06 -14.20 16.37
C VAL A 216 15.25 -15.34 17.36
N VAL A 217 16.42 -15.41 18.00
CA VAL A 217 16.82 -16.47 18.94
C VAL A 217 16.74 -15.99 20.38
N GLU A 218 16.95 -14.70 20.61
CA GLU A 218 16.94 -14.08 21.92
C GLU A 218 16.50 -12.61 21.77
N LYS A 219 15.50 -12.21 22.57
CA LYS A 219 15.28 -10.81 22.97
C LYS A 219 16.15 -10.58 24.21
N VAL A 220 17.03 -9.57 24.18
CA VAL A 220 17.82 -9.14 25.35
C VAL A 220 17.11 -8.00 26.04
#